data_AF-A0AAF3EF87-F1
#
_entry.id   AF-A0AAF3EF87-F1
#
_cell.length_a   1.000
_cell.length_b   1.000
_cell.length_c   1.000
_cell.angle_alpha   90.00
_cell.angle_beta   90.00
_cell.angle_gamma   90.00
#
_symmetry.space_group_name_H-M   'P 1'
#
loop_
_entity.id
_entity.type
_entity.pdbx_description
1 polymer ?
#
loop_
_entity_poly.entity_id
_entity_poly.type
_entity_poly.pdbx_seq_one_letter_code
_entity_poly.pdbx_strand_id
1 'polypeptide(L)'
;MGTEKEIDTFMAIEKINSEVRMMDKTMEVKATLQAIKIQDMTKGALYTDLMAVHGSEEMLRFEFTQYQRTEVEKKAMAPTDRRYIYSQSVHL
;
A
#
# COMPACT_ATOMS: atom_id res chain seq x y z
N MET A 1 -36.76 16.51 4.21
CA MET A 1 -35.39 16.81 4.68
C MET A 1 -34.46 15.98 3.80
N GLY A 2 -33.88 16.61 2.79
CA GLY A 2 -33.21 15.89 1.71
C GLY A 2 -32.74 16.90 0.68
N THR A 3 -31.65 17.58 1.01
CA THR A 3 -30.83 18.26 0.02
C THR A 3 -29.51 17.52 0.08
N GLU A 4 -29.07 16.93 -1.02
CA GLU A 4 -27.76 16.30 -1.17
C GLU A 4 -26.70 17.33 -0.78
N LYS A 5 -26.31 17.33 0.50
CA LYS A 5 -25.10 18.00 0.95
C LYS A 5 -24.00 17.00 0.64
N GLU A 6 -23.16 17.34 -0.32
CA GLU A 6 -21.93 16.62 -0.58
C GLU A 6 -21.20 16.42 0.75
N ILE A 7 -20.87 15.16 1.07
CA ILE A 7 -20.05 14.84 2.23
C ILE A 7 -18.62 15.12 1.80
N ASP A 8 -18.03 16.17 2.36
CA ASP A 8 -16.61 16.44 2.17
C ASP A 8 -15.84 15.42 3.00
N THR A 9 -15.21 14.44 2.35
CA THR A 9 -14.55 13.31 3.02
C THR A 9 -13.05 13.39 2.80
N PHE A 10 -12.29 13.32 3.88
CA PHE A 10 -10.84 13.15 3.83
C PHE A 10 -10.48 11.69 4.15
N MET A 11 -9.67 11.06 3.31
CA MET A 11 -9.12 9.73 3.55
C MET A 11 -7.60 9.78 3.51
N ALA A 12 -6.96 9.22 4.54
CA ALA A 12 -5.52 9.10 4.66
C ALA A 12 -5.09 7.67 4.98
N ILE A 13 -4.01 7.25 4.34
CA ILE A 13 -3.25 6.06 4.69
C ILE A 13 -2.11 6.54 5.59
N GLU A 14 -2.11 6.11 6.84
CA GLU A 14 -1.20 6.59 7.87
C GLU A 14 -0.23 5.48 8.33
N LYS A 15 0.96 5.88 8.79
CA LYS A 15 1.98 4.94 9.31
C LYS A 15 2.36 3.86 8.29
N ILE A 16 2.87 4.32 7.15
CA ILE A 16 3.52 3.46 6.16
C ILE A 16 4.99 3.34 6.53
N ASN A 17 5.50 2.13 6.69
CA ASN A 17 6.93 1.87 6.72
C ASN A 17 7.34 1.20 5.41
N SER A 18 8.44 1.67 4.82
CA SER A 18 9.01 1.10 3.60
C SER A 18 10.49 0.88 3.79
N GLU A 19 10.95 -0.34 3.51
CA GLU A 19 12.36 -0.70 3.41
C GLU A 19 12.65 -1.04 1.96
N VAL A 20 13.63 -0.34 1.38
CA VAL A 20 14.14 -0.63 0.04
C VAL A 20 15.61 -1.00 0.16
N ARG A 21 15.96 -2.21 -0.29
CA ARG A 21 17.34 -2.68 -0.39
C ARG A 21 17.72 -2.81 -1.84
N MET A 22 18.63 -1.95 -2.29
CA MET A 22 19.23 -2.03 -3.62
C MET A 22 20.55 -2.78 -3.57
N MET A 23 20.71 -3.74 -4.48
CA MET A 23 21.91 -4.51 -4.76
C MET A 23 22.22 -4.41 -6.25
N ASP A 24 23.42 -4.82 -6.66
CA ASP A 24 23.91 -4.70 -8.05
C ASP A 24 22.97 -5.34 -9.09
N LYS A 25 22.31 -6.45 -8.74
CA LYS A 25 21.40 -7.18 -9.64
C LYS A 25 19.97 -7.32 -9.10
N THR A 26 19.68 -6.78 -7.94
CA THR A 26 18.39 -7.00 -7.26
C THR A 26 17.96 -5.77 -6.48
N MET A 27 16.65 -5.56 -6.41
CA MET A 27 16.02 -4.59 -5.52
C MET A 27 14.94 -5.32 -4.74
N GLU A 28 15.02 -5.25 -3.43
CA GLU A 28 13.99 -5.77 -2.53
C GLU A 28 13.22 -4.59 -1.96
N VAL A 29 11.90 -4.68 -2.00
CA VAL A 29 10.98 -3.68 -1.45
C VAL A 29 10.07 -4.39 -0.46
N LYS A 30 10.07 -3.93 0.78
CA LYS A 30 9.10 -4.30 1.79
C LYS A 30 8.34 -3.03 2.19
N ALA A 31 7.03 -3.03 1.99
CA ALA A 31 6.17 -1.94 2.43
C ALA A 31 5.09 -2.48 3.37
N THR A 32 4.82 -1.76 4.45
CA THR A 32 3.87 -2.17 5.49
C THR A 32 2.95 -1.02 5.83
N LEU A 33 1.68 -1.30 6.04
CA LEU A 33 0.68 -0.34 6.48
C LEU A 33 0.16 -0.69 7.88
N GLN A 34 0.05 0.31 8.75
CA GLN A 34 -0.44 0.11 10.12
C GLN A 34 -1.73 0.88 10.42
N ALA A 35 -2.08 1.93 9.67
CA ALA A 35 -3.27 2.71 9.98
C ALA A 35 -3.97 3.29 8.75
N ILE A 36 -5.30 3.34 8.79
CA ILE A 36 -6.13 4.05 7.81
C ILE A 36 -7.08 4.95 8.57
N LYS A 37 -7.19 6.19 8.13
CA LYS A 37 -8.08 7.20 8.71
C LYS A 37 -9.02 7.77 7.66
N ILE A 38 -10.30 7.87 8.00
CA ILE A 38 -11.34 8.53 7.21
C ILE A 38 -12.04 9.55 8.10
N GLN A 39 -12.15 10.78 7.61
CA GLN A 39 -12.74 11.91 8.33
C GLN A 39 -13.83 12.60 7.52
N ASP A 40 -14.87 13.07 8.21
CA ASP A 40 -15.87 14.00 7.67
C ASP A 40 -15.37 15.43 7.88
N MET A 41 -15.11 16.11 6.77
CA MET A 41 -14.64 17.48 6.71
C MET A 41 -15.78 18.47 6.43
N THR A 42 -17.03 17.99 6.34
CA THR A 42 -18.20 18.83 6.11
C THR A 42 -18.32 19.91 7.18
N LYS A 43 -18.47 21.17 6.77
CA LYS A 43 -18.60 22.30 7.70
C LYS A 43 -19.83 22.11 8.60
N GLY A 44 -19.58 21.95 9.91
CA GLY A 44 -20.63 21.70 10.90
C GLY A 44 -20.94 20.21 11.12
N ALA A 45 -20.10 19.30 10.62
CA ALA A 45 -20.20 17.88 10.94
C ALA A 45 -20.16 17.66 12.47
N LEU A 46 -21.08 16.83 12.96
CA LEU A 46 -21.18 16.50 14.38
C LEU A 46 -20.05 15.55 14.81
N TYR A 47 -19.58 14.70 13.90
CA TYR A 47 -18.52 13.72 14.12
C TYR A 47 -17.49 13.84 13.01
N THR A 48 -16.24 14.12 13.38
CA THR A 48 -15.15 14.33 12.42
C THR A 48 -14.44 13.03 12.06
N ASP A 49 -14.28 12.08 12.99
CA ASP A 49 -13.64 10.80 12.71
C ASP A 49 -14.72 9.76 12.34
N LEU A 50 -14.83 9.44 11.06
CA LEU A 50 -15.77 8.44 10.56
C LEU A 50 -15.23 7.03 10.76
N MET A 51 -13.93 6.83 10.52
CA MET A 51 -13.27 5.55 10.69
C MET A 51 -11.79 5.76 10.99
N ALA A 52 -11.28 5.10 12.03
CA ALA A 52 -9.87 5.00 12.32
C ALA A 52 -9.54 3.54 12.60
N VAL A 53 -8.83 2.89 11.68
CA VAL A 53 -8.37 1.51 11.85
C VAL A 53 -6.89 1.57 12.17
N HIS A 54 -6.53 1.05 13.33
CA HIS A 54 -5.14 0.94 13.79
C HIS A 54 -4.86 -0.51 14.15
N GLY A 55 -3.94 -1.14 13.43
CA GLY A 55 -3.44 -2.46 13.82
C GLY A 55 -2.52 -2.34 15.04
N SER A 56 -2.66 -3.28 15.99
CA SER A 56 -1.64 -3.52 17.01
C SER A 56 -0.31 -3.97 16.38
N GLU A 57 -0.40 -4.57 15.18
CA GLU A 57 0.71 -5.01 14.33
C GLU A 57 0.51 -4.49 12.88
N GLU A 58 1.39 -4.89 11.95
CA GLU A 58 1.28 -4.55 10.53
C GLU A 58 -0.03 -5.11 9.93
N MET A 59 -0.92 -4.25 9.42
CA MET A 59 -2.21 -4.66 8.84
C MET A 59 -2.05 -5.22 7.42
N LEU A 60 -1.21 -4.57 6.62
CA LEU A 60 -0.88 -5.01 5.26
C LEU A 60 0.63 -5.05 5.10
N ARG A 61 1.13 -6.14 4.52
CA ARG A 61 2.53 -6.27 4.12
C ARG A 61 2.61 -6.61 2.64
N PHE A 62 3.36 -5.80 1.93
CA PHE A 62 3.70 -5.95 0.52
C PHE A 62 5.19 -6.22 0.40
N GLU A 63 5.53 -7.35 -0.21
CA GLU A 63 6.92 -7.70 -0.50
C GLU A 63 7.12 -7.95 -1.98
N PHE A 64 8.19 -7.36 -2.52
CA PHE A 64 8.52 -7.45 -3.92
C PHE A 64 10.04 -7.51 -4.10
N THR A 65 10.49 -8.45 -4.93
CA THR A 65 11.87 -8.52 -5.39
C THR A 65 11.93 -8.28 -6.89
N GLN A 66 12.58 -7.19 -7.29
CA GLN A 66 12.95 -6.92 -8.66
C GLN A 66 14.34 -7.43 -8.94
N TYR A 67 14.52 -8.11 -10.07
CA TYR A 67 15.84 -8.42 -10.59
C TYR A 67 16.21 -7.41 -11.66
N GLN A 68 17.32 -6.72 -11.48
CA GLN A 68 17.90 -5.88 -12.52
C GLN A 68 18.56 -6.80 -13.56
N ARG A 69 17.98 -6.81 -14.76
CA ARG A 69 18.41 -7.68 -15.86
C ARG A 69 18.62 -6.82 -17.09
N THR A 70 19.69 -7.09 -17.82
CA THR A 70 19.96 -6.50 -19.13
C THR A 70 18.96 -7.03 -20.16
N GLU A 71 18.82 -6.33 -21.28
CA GLU A 71 17.92 -6.75 -22.37
C GLU A 71 18.34 -8.11 -22.98
N VAL A 72 19.63 -8.44 -22.95
CA VAL A 72 20.15 -9.74 -23.39
C VAL A 72 19.70 -10.85 -22.46
N GLU A 73 19.82 -10.65 -21.14
CA GLU A 73 19.38 -11.62 -20.12
C GLU A 73 17.86 -11.81 -20.18
N LYS A 74 17.07 -10.74 -20.35
CA LYS A 74 15.60 -10.84 -20.50
C LYS A 74 15.17 -11.65 -21.72
N LYS A 75 15.92 -11.58 -22.83
CA LYS A 75 15.64 -12.34 -24.06
C LYS A 75 15.99 -13.83 -23.95
N ALA A 76 16.93 -14.18 -23.09
CA ALA A 76 17.34 -15.55 -22.82
C ALA A 76 16.44 -16.29 -21.81
N MET A 77 15.53 -15.58 -21.13
CA MET A 77 14.62 -16.16 -20.15
C MET A 77 13.45 -16.89 -20.81
N ALA A 78 13.06 -18.04 -20.24
CA ALA A 78 11.82 -18.67 -20.63
C ALA A 78 10.64 -17.77 -20.24
N PRO A 79 9.52 -17.80 -20.98
CA PRO A 79 8.34 -16.99 -20.66
C PRO A 79 7.84 -17.17 -19.21
N THR A 80 8.04 -18.36 -18.63
CA THR A 80 7.72 -18.72 -17.24
C THR A 80 8.59 -18.05 -16.19
N ASP A 81 9.81 -17.64 -16.55
CA ASP A 81 10.80 -17.08 -15.62
C ASP A 81 10.58 -15.58 -15.38
N ARG A 82 9.71 -14.95 -16.18
CA ARG A 82 9.32 -13.53 -16.05
C ARG A 82 8.26 -13.28 -14.97
N ARG A 83 8.01 -14.27 -14.12
CA ARG A 83 7.01 -14.21 -13.06
C ARG A 83 7.54 -13.37 -11.90
N TYR A 84 6.94 -12.21 -11.68
CA TYR A 84 7.15 -11.44 -10.46
C TYR A 84 6.58 -12.23 -9.28
N ILE A 85 7.37 -12.43 -8.24
CA ILE A 85 6.90 -13.05 -6.99
C ILE A 85 6.29 -11.92 -6.16
N TYR A 86 4.96 -11.88 -6.11
CA TYR A 86 4.21 -11.01 -5.22
C TYR A 86 3.73 -11.86 -4.05
N SER A 87 4.05 -11.44 -2.83
CA SER A 87 3.40 -11.96 -1.64
C SER A 87 2.67 -10.82 -0.93
N GLN A 88 1.38 -11.03 -0.69
CA GLN A 88 0.54 -10.11 0.07
C GLN A 88 -0.01 -10.90 1.25
N SER A 89 0.23 -10.39 2.45
CA SER A 89 -0.37 -10.93 3.67
C SER A 89 -1.22 -9.84 4.31
N VAL A 90 -2.47 -10.17 4.61
CA VAL A 90 -3.44 -9.28 5.26
C VAL A 90 -3.73 -9.84 6.64
N HIS A 91 -3.49 -9.05 7.68
CA HIS A 91 -3.83 -9.39 9.05
C HIS A 91 -4.81 -8.32 9.53
N LEU A 92 -6.06 -8.73 9.77
CA LEU A 92 -7.16 -7.86 10.20
C LEU A 92 -7.29 -7.87 11.73
#